data_AF-A0A2Z5MQ97-F1
#
_entry.id   AF-A0A2Z5MQ97-F1
#
_cell.length_a   1.000
_cell.length_b   1.000
_cell.length_c   1.000
_cell.angle_alpha   90.00
_cell.angle_beta   90.00
_cell.angle_gamma   90.00
#
_symmetry.space_group_name_H-M   'P 1'
#
loop_
_entity.id
_entity.type
_entity.pdbx_description
1 polymer ?
#
loop_
_entity_poly.entity_id
_entity_poly.type
_entity_poly.pdbx_seq_one_letter_code
_entity_poly.pdbx_strand_id
1 'polypeptide(L)' 'MQDSKRIPVSFRVTPAFKRGLELAALAERRSQTNMIEKLVFDYCRSRGIDVDVEPTRTLHVSETRKI' A
#
# COMPACT_ATOMS: atom_id res chain seq x y z
N MET A 1 -18.71 -1.20 19.27
CA MET A 1 -18.04 -0.38 18.24
C MET A 1 -16.58 -0.76 18.28
N GLN A 2 -16.13 -1.66 17.39
CA GLN A 2 -14.76 -2.15 17.40
C GLN A 2 -13.84 -1.01 16.98
N ASP A 3 -13.02 -0.55 17.92
CA ASP A 3 -12.00 0.46 17.71
C ASP A 3 -11.13 0.02 16.52
N SER A 4 -11.15 0.78 15.43
CA SER A 4 -10.36 0.51 14.23
C SER A 4 -8.89 0.77 14.58
N LYS A 5 -8.28 -0.17 15.30
CA LYS A 5 -6.95 -0.06 15.87
C LYS A 5 -5.94 0.17 14.75
N ARG A 6 -5.48 1.41 14.62
CA ARG A 6 -4.44 1.77 13.65
C ARG A 6 -3.08 1.37 14.21
N ILE A 7 -2.29 0.66 13.41
CA ILE A 7 -0.91 0.31 13.75
C ILE A 7 0.01 1.39 13.16
N PRO A 8 0.88 2.04 13.96
CA PRO A 8 1.81 3.02 13.42
C PRO A 8 2.86 2.34 12.55
N VAL A 9 3.13 2.90 11.37
CA VAL A 9 4.17 2.44 10.45
C VAL A 9 5.13 3.60 10.17
N SER A 10 6.44 3.35 10.29
CA SER A 10 7.49 4.35 10.07
C SER A 10 8.34 3.98 8.86
N PHE A 11 8.56 4.96 7.97
CA PHE A 11 9.32 4.77 6.74
C PHE A 11 10.49 5.75 6.67
N ARG A 12 11.63 5.29 6.20
CA ARG A 12 12.72 6.15 5.69
C ARG A 12 12.59 6.22 4.18
N VAL A 13 12.41 7.42 3.65
CA VAL A 13 12.14 7.67 2.23
C VAL A 13 13.04 8.76 1.70
N THR A 14 13.20 8.82 0.38
CA THR A 14 13.94 9.92 -0.25
C THR A 14 13.14 11.22 -0.20
N PRO A 15 13.81 12.39 -0.26
CA PRO A 15 13.11 13.68 -0.32
C PRO A 15 12.19 13.80 -1.56
N ALA A 16 12.56 13.16 -2.67
CA ALA A 16 11.73 13.12 -3.87
C ALA A 16 10.41 12.36 -3.62
N PHE A 17 10.47 11.20 -2.96
CA PHE A 17 9.27 10.44 -2.59
C PHE A 17 8.37 11.24 -1.65
N LYS A 18 8.94 11.89 -0.63
CA LYS A 18 8.15 12.70 0.31
C LYS A 18 7.37 13.81 -0.38
N ARG A 19 8.02 14.55 -1.28
CA ARG A 19 7.38 15.61 -2.09
C ARG A 19 6.31 15.05 -3.03
N GLY A 20 6.59 13.93 -3.70
CA GLY A 20 5.61 13.26 -4.56
C GLY A 20 4.37 12.83 -3.78
N LEU A 21 4.55 12.26 -2.59
CA LEU A 21 3.47 11.87 -1.70
C LEU A 21 2.61 13.06 -1.25
N GLU A 22 3.26 14.18 -0.89
CA GLU A 22 2.57 15.43 -0.53
C GLU A 22 1.69 15.95 -1.68
N LEU A 23 2.25 16.04 -2.88
CA LEU A 23 1.53 16.51 -4.06
C LEU A 23 0.37 15.59 -4.43
N ALA A 24 0.57 14.27 -4.40
CA ALA A 24 -0.46 13.30 -4.71
C ALA A 24 -1.60 13.32 -3.69
N ALA A 25 -1.27 13.39 -2.40
CA ALA A 25 -2.25 13.51 -1.32
C ALA A 25 -3.07 14.80 -1.45
N LEU A 26 -2.41 15.93 -1.77
CA LEU A 26 -3.08 17.22 -2.01
C LEU A 26 -4.03 17.15 -3.22
N ALA A 27 -3.57 16.57 -4.33
CA ALA A 27 -4.37 16.44 -5.56
C ALA A 27 -5.65 15.63 -5.33
N GLU A 28 -5.58 14.59 -4.50
CA GLU A 28 -6.74 13.75 -4.15
C GLU A 28 -7.49 14.20 -2.89
N ARG A 29 -7.13 15.35 -2.29
CA ARG A 29 -7.72 15.90 -1.05
C ARG A 29 -7.80 14.89 0.09
N ARG A 30 -6.71 14.15 0.32
CA ARG A 30 -6.60 13.15 1.39
C ARG A 30 -5.32 13.31 2.19
N SER A 31 -5.25 12.68 3.35
CA SER A 31 -4.00 12.62 4.12
C SER A 31 -2.95 11.78 3.38
N GLN A 32 -1.67 12.01 3.67
CA GLN A 32 -0.57 11.21 3.11
C GLN A 32 -0.71 9.72 3.49
N THR A 33 -1.13 9.42 4.71
CA THR A 33 -1.41 8.05 5.16
C THR A 33 -2.48 7.40 4.30
N ASN A 34 -3.61 8.07 4.11
CA ASN A 34 -4.71 7.52 3.30
C ASN A 34 -4.34 7.43 1.81
N MET A 35 -3.39 8.25 1.34
CA MET A 35 -2.84 8.13 0.00
C MET A 35 -2.00 6.86 -0.15
N ILE A 36 -1.12 6.57 0.81
CA ILE A 36 -0.35 5.32 0.82
C ILE A 36 -1.28 4.11 0.94
N GLU A 37 -2.24 4.12 1.87
CA GLU A 37 -3.23 3.03 2.02
C GLU A 37 -3.94 2.75 0.69
N LYS A 38 -4.41 3.79 0.00
CA LYS A 38 -5.04 3.67 -1.33
C LYS A 38 -4.09 3.03 -2.35
N LEU A 39 -2.87 3.56 -2.49
CA LEU A 39 -1.90 3.04 -3.46
C LEU A 39 -1.55 1.57 -3.21
N VAL A 40 -1.40 1.18 -1.94
CA VAL A 40 -1.12 -0.21 -1.55
C VAL A 40 -2.32 -1.10 -1.86
N PHE A 41 -3.53 -0.71 -1.48
CA PHE A 41 -4.74 -1.50 -1.74
C PHE A 41 -5.07 -1.60 -3.23
N ASP A 42 -4.89 -0.52 -3.99
CA ASP A 42 -5.07 -0.52 -5.45
C ASP A 42 -4.05 -1.47 -6.11
N TYR A 43 -2.79 -1.45 -5.65
CA TYR A 43 -1.77 -2.39 -6.10
C TYR A 43 -2.18 -3.84 -5.83
N CYS A 44 -2.56 -4.16 -4.58
CA CYS A 44 -2.99 -5.51 -4.21
C CYS A 44 -4.20 -5.97 -5.03
N ARG A 45 -5.24 -5.13 -5.14
CA ARG A 45 -6.45 -5.42 -5.93
C ARG A 45 -6.12 -5.68 -7.39
N SER A 46 -5.26 -4.86 -8.00
CA SER A 46 -4.86 -5.01 -9.41
C SER A 46 -4.13 -6.32 -9.70
N ARG A 47 -3.59 -6.96 -8.66
CA ARG A 47 -2.83 -8.22 -8.73
C ARG A 47 -3.58 -9.42 -8.13
N GLY A 48 -4.79 -9.22 -7.61
CA GLY A 48 -5.53 -10.27 -6.89
C GLY A 48 -4.86 -10.70 -5.59
N ILE A 49 -4.06 -9.83 -4.96
CA ILE A 49 -3.47 -10.08 -3.64
C ILE A 49 -4.54 -9.80 -2.59
N ASP A 50 -4.94 -10.86 -1.88
CA ASP A 50 -5.82 -10.75 -0.72
C ASP A 50 -5.03 -10.16 0.46
N VAL A 51 -5.60 -9.14 1.11
CA VAL A 51 -4.97 -8.40 2.22
C VAL A 51 -5.42 -8.90 3.59
N ASP A 52 -6.45 -9.75 3.63
CA ASP A 52 -6.97 -10.36 4.85
C ASP A 52 -6.30 -11.71 5.15
N VAL A 53 -5.54 -12.24 4.19
CA VAL A 53 -4.66 -13.39 4.43
C VAL A 53 -3.39 -12.93 5.12
N GLU A 54 -3.15 -13.48 6.31
CA GLU A 54 -1.85 -13.39 6.96
C GLU A 54 -0.76 -13.82 5.97
N PRO A 55 0.34 -13.06 5.84
CA PRO A 55 1.43 -13.43 4.96
C PRO A 55 2.05 -14.73 5.48
N THR A 56 1.50 -15.85 5.03
CA THR A 56 2.13 -17.15 5.13
C THR A 56 3.46 -16.98 4.40
N ARG A 57 4.55 -17.37 5.05
CA ARG A 57 5.97 -17.11 4.69
C ARG A 57 6.41 -17.58 3.28
N THR A 58 5.47 -17.94 2.41
CA THR A 58 5.68 -18.55 1.11
C THR A 58 4.78 -17.89 0.06
N LEU A 59 5.06 -16.64 -0.32
CA LEU A 59 4.62 -16.14 -1.63
C LEU A 59 5.68 -16.55 -2.65
N HIS A 60 5.59 -17.80 -3.12
CA HIS A 60 6.12 -18.16 -4.43
C HIS A 60 5.19 -17.48 -5.44
N VAL A 61 5.56 -16.28 -5.89
CA VAL A 61 4.96 -15.73 -7.11
C VAL A 61 5.50 -16.58 -8.25
N SER A 62 4.72 -17.59 -8.64
CA SER A 62 4.94 -18.36 -9.86
C SER A 62 4.73 -17.43 -11.05
N GLU A 63 5.82 -16.83 -11.48
CA GLU A 63 5.95 -16.19 -12.78
C GLU A 63 5.92 -17.28 -13.86
N THR A 64 4.74 -17.61 -14.35
CA THR A 64 4.58 -18.41 -15.57
C THR A 64 3.82 -17.60 -16.62
N ARG A 65 4.51 -16.62 -17.21
CA ARG A 65 4.27 -16.28 -18.62
C ARG A 65 5.26 -17.09 -19.45
N LYS A 66 4.79 -18.17 -20.07
CA LYS A 66 5.47 -18.76 -21.22
C LYS A 66 4.70 -18.42 -22.50
N ILE A 67 5.50 -17.96 -23.45
CA ILE A 67 5.25 -17.58 -24.85
C ILE A 67 4.74 -18.79 -25.64
#